data_AF-A0A1H1E6K7-F1
#
_entry.id   AF-A0A1H1E6K7-F1
#
_cell.length_a   1.000
_cell.length_b   1.000
_cell.length_c   1.000
_cell.angle_alpha   90.00
_cell.angle_beta   90.00
_cell.angle_gamma   90.00
#
_symmetry.space_group_name_H-M   'P 1'
#
loop_
_entity.id
_entity.type
_entity.pdbx_description
1 polymer ?
#
loop_
_entity_poly.entity_id
_entity_poly.type
_entity_poly.pdbx_seq_one_letter_code
_entity_poly.pdbx_strand_id
1 'polypeptide(L)'
;MEINNQAREELLAEVNGISDEDLNRKPSEDRWSIKQVLEHLYLMEGAITNNIRSQLVYGEVVNIADKPIELSVDRSRKVDAPKFVEPSEVFATLEELKQKLEATHNGLSELAGTSDERQLAEKGSPHPVFGQMSLKQWIPFVGYHEKRHTEQIKEVKEELGL
;
A
#
# COMPACT_ATOMS: atom_id res chain seq x y z
N MET A 1 -11.72 -1.83 5.85
CA MET A 1 -11.07 -3.12 5.57
C MET A 1 -11.66 -3.88 4.39
N GLU A 2 -12.94 -3.73 4.02
CA GLU A 2 -13.51 -4.49 2.88
C GLU A 2 -12.70 -4.37 1.57
N ILE A 3 -12.48 -3.13 1.09
CA ILE A 3 -11.65 -2.89 -0.10
C ILE A 3 -10.19 -3.34 0.08
N ASN A 4 -9.65 -3.26 1.29
CA ASN A 4 -8.28 -3.70 1.60
C ASN A 4 -8.14 -5.21 1.46
N ASN A 5 -9.09 -5.97 2.01
CA ASN A 5 -9.09 -7.43 1.93
C ASN A 5 -9.24 -7.88 0.48
N GLN A 6 -10.16 -7.27 -0.26
CA GLN A 6 -10.33 -7.56 -1.68
C GLN A 6 -9.05 -7.26 -2.48
N ALA A 7 -8.43 -6.10 -2.26
CA ALA A 7 -7.17 -5.75 -2.93
C ALA A 7 -6.05 -6.75 -2.62
N ARG A 8 -5.99 -7.23 -1.37
CA ARG A 8 -4.99 -8.20 -0.95
C ARG A 8 -5.18 -9.55 -1.60
N GLU A 9 -6.42 -10.02 -1.67
CA GLU A 9 -6.76 -11.26 -2.37
C GLU A 9 -6.39 -11.19 -3.86
N GLU A 10 -6.73 -10.08 -4.52
CA GLU A 10 -6.37 -9.82 -5.92
C GLU A 10 -4.85 -9.79 -6.12
N LEU A 11 -4.10 -9.11 -5.24
CA LEU A 11 -2.64 -9.07 -5.28
C LEU A 11 -2.02 -10.46 -5.15
N LEU A 12 -2.46 -11.25 -4.15
CA LEU A 12 -1.93 -12.59 -3.90
C LEU A 12 -2.26 -13.54 -5.05
N ALA A 13 -3.44 -13.43 -5.65
CA ALA A 13 -3.81 -14.19 -6.84
C ALA A 13 -2.87 -13.89 -8.02
N GLU A 14 -2.49 -12.63 -8.20
CA GLU A 14 -1.63 -12.19 -9.32
C GLU A 14 -0.18 -12.72 -9.22
N VAL A 15 0.35 -12.82 -7.99
CA VAL A 15 1.75 -13.22 -7.74
C VAL A 15 1.94 -14.69 -7.39
N ASN A 16 0.86 -15.43 -7.14
CA ASN A 16 0.94 -16.85 -6.82
C ASN A 16 1.56 -17.66 -7.97
N GLY A 17 2.59 -18.44 -7.65
CA GLY A 17 3.26 -19.33 -8.61
C GLY A 17 4.39 -18.69 -9.41
N ILE A 18 4.68 -17.40 -9.21
CA ILE A 18 5.86 -16.75 -9.78
C ILE A 18 7.12 -17.30 -9.10
N SER A 19 8.15 -17.60 -9.88
CA SER A 19 9.46 -18.05 -9.36
C SER A 19 10.16 -16.90 -8.62
N ASP A 20 11.04 -17.21 -7.66
CA ASP A 20 11.79 -16.16 -6.98
C ASP A 20 12.71 -15.41 -7.95
N GLU A 21 13.22 -16.06 -9.00
CA GLU A 21 13.99 -15.42 -10.05
C GLU A 21 13.17 -14.39 -10.84
N ASP A 22 11.98 -14.77 -11.32
CA ASP A 22 11.11 -13.86 -12.08
C ASP A 22 10.55 -12.73 -11.21
N LEU A 23 10.26 -13.02 -9.94
CA LEU A 23 9.83 -12.05 -8.94
C LEU A 23 10.86 -10.92 -8.78
N ASN A 24 12.15 -11.25 -8.76
CA ASN A 24 13.24 -10.29 -8.59
C ASN A 24 13.71 -9.66 -9.91
N ARG A 25 13.31 -10.20 -11.07
CA ARG A 25 13.68 -9.69 -12.39
C ARG A 25 13.02 -8.33 -12.65
N LYS A 26 13.83 -7.33 -13.05
CA LYS A 26 13.35 -6.01 -13.47
C LYS A 26 13.07 -6.02 -14.99
N PRO A 27 11.98 -5.39 -15.47
CA PRO A 27 11.74 -5.28 -16.91
C PRO A 27 12.65 -4.25 -17.59
N SER A 28 13.14 -3.26 -16.84
CA SER A 28 14.19 -2.33 -17.26
C SER A 28 14.91 -1.72 -16.04
N GLU A 29 16.02 -1.02 -16.25
CA GLU A 29 16.81 -0.43 -15.16
C GLU A 29 16.03 0.58 -14.31
N ASP A 30 15.11 1.32 -14.93
CA ASP A 30 14.30 2.40 -14.33
C ASP A 30 12.92 1.94 -13.84
N ARG A 31 12.61 0.65 -13.93
CA ARG A 31 11.31 0.08 -13.54
C ARG A 31 11.48 -0.87 -12.36
N TRP A 32 10.49 -0.90 -11.47
CA TRP A 32 10.48 -1.84 -10.35
C TRP A 32 10.17 -3.26 -10.81
N SER A 33 10.85 -4.24 -10.22
CA SER A 33 10.45 -5.65 -10.30
C SER A 33 9.16 -5.90 -9.48
N ILE A 34 8.56 -7.07 -9.67
CA ILE A 34 7.39 -7.50 -8.87
C ILE A 34 7.76 -7.51 -7.38
N LYS A 35 8.95 -8.01 -7.03
CA LYS A 35 9.50 -7.96 -5.67
C LYS A 35 9.48 -6.55 -5.09
N GLN A 36 9.96 -5.57 -5.86
CA GLN A 36 10.06 -4.18 -5.42
C GLN A 36 8.68 -3.55 -5.25
N VAL A 37 7.71 -3.92 -6.08
CA VAL A 37 6.31 -3.49 -5.90
C VAL A 37 5.73 -4.08 -4.60
N LEU A 38 5.89 -5.38 -4.35
CA LEU A 38 5.42 -6.02 -3.11
C LEU A 38 6.09 -5.43 -1.86
N GLU A 39 7.39 -5.11 -1.96
CA GLU A 39 8.13 -4.49 -0.87
C GLU A 39 7.63 -3.09 -0.55
N HIS A 40 7.41 -2.28 -1.58
CA HIS A 40 6.80 -0.96 -1.42
C HIS A 40 5.45 -1.04 -0.71
N LEU A 41 4.62 -2.02 -1.04
CA LEU A 41 3.28 -2.18 -0.46
C LEU A 41 3.31 -2.45 1.04
N TYR A 42 4.10 -3.42 1.52
CA TYR A 42 4.15 -3.69 2.97
C TYR A 42 4.81 -2.51 3.72
N LEU A 43 5.83 -1.86 3.14
CA LEU A 43 6.46 -0.69 3.77
C LEU A 43 5.45 0.46 3.91
N MET A 44 4.67 0.73 2.86
CA MET A 44 3.66 1.79 2.84
C MET A 44 2.55 1.51 3.85
N GLU A 45 2.00 0.29 3.86
CA GLU A 45 0.95 -0.12 4.79
C GLU A 45 1.41 -0.01 6.25
N GLY A 46 2.62 -0.49 6.55
CA GLY A 46 3.22 -0.37 7.88
C GLY A 46 3.44 1.09 8.30
N ALA A 47 3.93 1.94 7.38
CA ALA A 47 4.14 3.36 7.64
C ALA A 47 2.82 4.09 7.92
N ILE A 48 1.78 3.82 7.13
CA ILE A 48 0.43 4.37 7.33
C ILE A 48 -0.14 3.92 8.67
N THR A 49 -0.04 2.63 8.99
CA THR A 49 -0.51 2.06 10.27
C THR A 49 0.15 2.77 11.45
N ASN A 50 1.47 2.96 11.41
CA ASN A 50 2.21 3.67 12.46
C ASN A 50 1.86 5.16 12.52
N ASN A 51 1.65 5.80 11.37
CA ASN A 51 1.20 7.19 11.33
C ASN A 51 -0.18 7.36 11.97
N ILE A 52 -1.14 6.51 11.65
CA ILE A 52 -2.48 6.53 12.25
C ILE A 52 -2.38 6.34 13.77
N ARG A 53 -1.62 5.35 14.25
CA ARG A 53 -1.38 5.15 15.70
C ARG A 53 -0.84 6.41 16.36
N SER A 54 0.15 7.05 15.75
CA SER A 54 0.73 8.31 16.26
C SER A 54 -0.30 9.44 16.31
N GLN A 55 -1.09 9.63 15.24
CA GLN A 55 -2.10 10.69 15.17
C GLN A 55 -3.28 10.43 16.11
N LEU A 56 -3.66 9.18 16.36
CA LEU A 56 -4.67 8.88 17.38
C LEU A 56 -4.23 9.35 18.77
N VAL A 57 -2.96 9.21 19.12
CA VAL A 57 -2.42 9.64 20.43
C VAL A 57 -2.14 11.14 20.47
N TYR A 58 -1.43 11.67 19.48
CA TYR A 58 -0.84 13.02 19.52
C TYR A 58 -1.44 14.01 18.52
N GLY A 59 -2.24 13.52 17.57
CA GLY A 59 -2.82 14.35 16.51
C GLY A 59 -3.93 15.27 17.00
N GLU A 60 -4.02 16.42 16.36
CA GLU A 60 -5.07 17.42 16.59
C GLU A 60 -6.35 17.08 15.85
N VAL A 61 -7.47 17.64 16.31
CA VAL A 61 -8.75 17.60 15.61
C VAL A 61 -8.71 18.63 14.48
N VAL A 62 -8.91 18.16 13.26
CA VAL A 62 -8.76 18.97 12.03
C VAL A 62 -10.01 18.96 11.15
N ASN A 63 -10.97 18.05 11.36
CA ASN A 63 -12.28 18.00 10.68
C ASN A 63 -12.18 18.17 9.15
N ILE A 64 -11.64 17.15 8.49
CA ILE A 64 -11.32 17.17 7.07
C ILE A 64 -12.49 16.62 6.26
N ALA A 65 -12.86 17.31 5.17
CA ALA A 65 -13.81 16.79 4.20
C ALA A 65 -13.21 15.63 3.39
N ASP A 66 -14.04 14.62 3.09
CA ASP A 66 -13.61 13.43 2.36
C ASP A 66 -12.97 13.76 1.00
N LYS A 67 -11.89 13.06 0.70
CA LYS A 67 -11.15 13.11 -0.56
C LYS A 67 -11.57 11.98 -1.51
N PRO A 68 -11.46 12.16 -2.83
CA PRO A 68 -11.77 11.12 -3.82
C PRO A 68 -10.62 10.11 -3.95
N ILE A 69 -10.38 9.34 -2.89
CA ILE A 69 -9.25 8.41 -2.76
C ILE A 69 -9.30 7.26 -3.77
N GLU A 70 -10.47 6.94 -4.29
CA GLU A 70 -10.68 5.94 -5.35
C GLU A 70 -9.94 6.29 -6.65
N LEU A 71 -9.67 7.58 -6.89
CA LEU A 71 -8.89 8.03 -8.05
C LEU A 71 -7.42 7.59 -7.99
N SER A 72 -6.96 7.05 -6.85
CA SER A 72 -5.59 6.53 -6.70
C SER A 72 -5.29 5.35 -7.64
N VAL A 73 -6.30 4.65 -8.14
CA VAL A 73 -6.14 3.54 -9.09
C VAL A 73 -5.66 4.01 -10.47
N ASP A 74 -5.81 5.29 -10.81
CA ASP A 74 -5.42 5.84 -12.11
C ASP A 74 -3.90 5.88 -12.30
N ARG A 75 -3.37 4.88 -13.01
CA ARG A 75 -1.94 4.71 -13.34
C ARG A 75 -1.37 5.76 -14.29
N SER A 76 -2.19 6.59 -14.94
CA SER A 76 -1.70 7.60 -15.91
C SER A 76 -0.84 8.70 -15.28
N ARG A 77 -1.00 8.93 -13.97
CA ARG A 77 -0.25 9.92 -13.20
C ARG A 77 0.83 9.23 -12.36
N LYS A 78 2.10 9.53 -12.60
CA LYS A 78 3.21 9.02 -11.79
C LYS A 78 3.40 9.90 -10.54
N VAL A 79 3.65 9.25 -9.41
CA VAL A 79 3.96 9.90 -8.14
C VAL A 79 5.19 9.20 -7.59
N ASP A 80 6.23 9.98 -7.27
CA ASP A 80 7.45 9.42 -6.69
C ASP A 80 7.17 8.96 -5.26
N ALA A 81 7.61 7.75 -4.95
CA ALA A 81 7.48 7.20 -3.61
C ALA A 81 8.38 7.98 -2.63
N PRO A 82 7.90 8.29 -1.42
CA PRO A 82 8.77 8.82 -0.37
C PRO A 82 9.93 7.86 -0.07
N LYS A 83 11.12 8.39 0.21
CA LYS A 83 12.36 7.59 0.43
C LYS A 83 12.23 6.46 1.46
N PHE A 84 11.38 6.61 2.47
CA PHE A 84 11.22 5.61 3.53
C PHE A 84 10.36 4.39 3.13
N VAL A 85 9.72 4.44 1.96
CA VAL A 85 8.94 3.35 1.35
C VAL A 85 9.50 2.98 -0.02
N GLU A 86 10.70 3.45 -0.35
CA GLU A 86 11.39 3.06 -1.56
C GLU A 86 11.91 1.63 -1.41
N PRO A 87 11.63 0.72 -2.36
CA PRO A 87 12.03 -0.67 -2.24
C PRO A 87 13.54 -0.85 -2.44
N SER A 88 14.07 -1.92 -1.86
CA SER A 88 15.49 -2.27 -1.94
C SER A 88 15.80 -3.14 -3.16
N GLU A 89 17.08 -3.15 -3.55
CA GLU A 89 17.63 -4.06 -4.58
C GLU A 89 18.03 -5.44 -3.99
N VAL A 90 17.79 -5.68 -2.70
CA VAL A 90 18.15 -6.95 -2.03
C VAL A 90 17.18 -8.05 -2.47
N PHE A 91 17.70 -9.22 -2.84
CA PHE A 91 16.89 -10.38 -3.21
C PHE A 91 15.91 -10.76 -2.08
N ALA A 92 14.68 -11.15 -2.44
CA ALA A 92 13.71 -11.70 -1.51
C ALA A 92 12.88 -12.80 -2.17
N THR A 93 12.48 -13.80 -1.40
CA THR A 93 11.57 -14.86 -1.86
C THR A 93 10.11 -14.39 -1.83
N LEU A 94 9.26 -15.00 -2.65
CA LEU A 94 7.83 -14.71 -2.64
C LEU A 94 7.21 -14.97 -1.27
N GLU A 95 7.64 -16.04 -0.60
CA GLU A 95 7.14 -16.42 0.72
C GLU A 95 7.48 -15.39 1.80
N GLU A 96 8.71 -14.88 1.83
CA GLU A 96 9.09 -13.80 2.75
C GLU A 96 8.26 -12.54 2.54
N LEU A 97 8.00 -12.16 1.29
CA LEU A 97 7.20 -10.97 0.98
C LEU A 97 5.73 -11.15 1.39
N LYS A 98 5.16 -12.35 1.18
CA LYS A 98 3.79 -12.68 1.63
C LYS A 98 3.66 -12.58 3.14
N GLN A 99 4.62 -13.11 3.89
CA GLN A 99 4.62 -13.01 5.35
C GLN A 99 4.69 -11.56 5.83
N LYS A 100 5.49 -10.72 5.17
CA LYS A 100 5.56 -9.28 5.50
C LYS A 100 4.27 -8.55 5.19
N LEU A 101 3.68 -8.79 4.01
CA LEU A 101 2.38 -8.24 3.62
C LEU A 101 1.29 -8.66 4.62
N GLU A 102 1.23 -9.94 4.97
CA GLU A 102 0.27 -10.45 5.96
C GLU A 102 0.46 -9.76 7.31
N ALA A 103 1.70 -9.62 7.78
CA ALA A 103 1.99 -8.95 9.05
C ALA A 103 1.51 -7.50 9.08
N THR A 104 1.74 -6.73 8.00
CA THR A 104 1.31 -5.32 7.95
C THR A 104 -0.20 -5.19 7.81
N HIS A 105 -0.85 -6.10 7.10
CA HIS A 105 -2.30 -6.10 6.90
C HIS A 105 -3.06 -6.51 8.15
N ASN A 106 -2.52 -7.47 8.90
CA ASN A 106 -3.02 -7.82 10.23
C ASN A 106 -2.89 -6.62 11.18
N GLY A 107 -1.75 -5.90 11.13
CA GLY A 107 -1.54 -4.69 11.91
C GLY A 107 -2.53 -3.56 11.58
N LEU A 108 -2.82 -3.34 10.30
CA LEU A 108 -3.83 -2.37 9.86
C LEU A 108 -5.25 -2.82 10.23
N SER A 109 -5.57 -4.11 10.07
CA SER A 109 -6.88 -4.67 10.42
C SER A 109 -7.17 -4.56 11.92
N GLU A 110 -6.18 -4.90 12.77
CA GLU A 110 -6.28 -4.75 14.22
C GLU A 110 -6.49 -3.29 14.61
N LEU A 111 -5.71 -2.38 14.02
CA LEU A 111 -5.86 -0.94 14.26
C LEU A 111 -7.27 -0.47 13.87
N ALA A 112 -7.76 -0.85 12.70
CA ALA A 112 -9.09 -0.49 12.22
C ALA A 112 -10.21 -1.05 13.11
N GLY A 113 -10.05 -2.26 13.66
CA GLY A 113 -11.05 -2.92 14.50
C GLY A 113 -11.06 -2.45 15.96
N THR A 114 -9.99 -1.82 16.44
CA THR A 114 -9.82 -1.42 17.85
C THR A 114 -9.88 0.09 18.07
N SER A 115 -9.72 0.89 17.01
CA SER A 115 -9.72 2.35 17.10
C SER A 115 -11.13 2.93 17.23
N ASP A 116 -11.24 4.05 17.94
CA ASP A 116 -12.46 4.84 18.00
C ASP A 116 -12.75 5.50 16.63
N GLU A 117 -13.91 5.18 16.05
CA GLU A 117 -14.29 5.67 14.71
C GLU A 117 -14.39 7.20 14.63
N ARG A 118 -14.83 7.85 15.72
CA ARG A 118 -14.93 9.30 15.79
C ARG A 118 -13.54 9.93 15.77
N GLN A 119 -12.60 9.38 16.54
CA GLN A 119 -11.21 9.86 16.51
C GLN A 119 -10.57 9.68 15.14
N LEU A 120 -10.84 8.56 14.46
CA LEU A 120 -10.37 8.35 13.08
C LEU A 120 -10.95 9.38 12.10
N ALA A 121 -12.20 9.81 12.30
CA ALA A 121 -12.86 10.78 11.44
C ALA A 121 -12.42 12.24 11.70
N GLU A 122 -12.23 12.62 12.96
CA GLU A 122 -11.95 14.01 13.36
C GLU A 122 -10.46 14.40 13.22
N LYS A 123 -9.56 13.42 13.26
CA LYS A 123 -8.11 13.62 13.10
C LYS A 123 -7.65 13.29 11.67
N GLY A 124 -6.45 13.74 11.30
CA GLY A 124 -5.91 13.49 9.98
C GLY A 124 -4.41 13.64 9.85
N SER A 125 -3.92 13.29 8.68
CA SER A 125 -2.51 13.42 8.31
C SER A 125 -2.34 13.75 6.81
N PRO A 126 -1.22 14.40 6.43
CA PRO A 126 -1.03 14.88 5.06
C PRO A 126 -0.73 13.73 4.10
N HIS A 127 -1.44 13.71 2.98
CA HIS A 127 -1.16 12.88 1.81
C HIS A 127 -0.50 13.73 0.70
N PRO A 128 0.50 13.20 -0.04
CA PRO A 128 1.22 13.96 -1.08
C PRO A 128 0.33 14.57 -2.18
N VAL A 129 -0.69 13.84 -2.63
CA VAL A 129 -1.64 14.29 -3.68
C VAL A 129 -2.92 14.93 -3.11
N PHE A 130 -3.62 14.26 -2.21
CA PHE A 130 -4.92 14.72 -1.71
C PHE A 130 -4.86 15.80 -0.62
N GLY A 131 -3.66 16.18 -0.17
CA GLY A 131 -3.47 17.08 0.96
C GLY A 131 -3.88 16.42 2.27
N GLN A 132 -4.40 17.19 3.22
CA GLN A 132 -4.90 16.62 4.48
C GLN A 132 -6.03 15.62 4.22
N MET A 133 -5.90 14.43 4.82
CA MET A 133 -6.88 13.35 4.78
C MET A 133 -7.21 12.88 6.20
N SER A 134 -8.47 12.55 6.46
CA SER A 134 -8.86 11.96 7.74
C SER A 134 -8.18 10.59 7.92
N LEU A 135 -7.88 10.20 9.15
CA LEU A 135 -7.28 8.88 9.43
C LEU A 135 -8.23 7.75 8.98
N LYS A 136 -9.55 8.00 9.07
CA LYS A 136 -10.58 7.13 8.53
C LYS A 136 -10.40 6.85 7.04
N GLN A 137 -10.04 7.84 6.24
CA GLN A 137 -9.83 7.66 4.79
C GLN A 137 -8.47 7.02 4.45
N TRP A 138 -7.46 7.14 5.30
CA TRP A 138 -6.17 6.46 5.10
C TRP A 138 -6.29 4.94 5.08
N ILE A 139 -7.22 4.37 5.84
CA ILE A 139 -7.45 2.91 5.87
C ILE A 139 -7.89 2.39 4.48
N PRO A 140 -9.02 2.79 3.89
CA PRO A 140 -9.40 2.34 2.54
C PRO A 140 -8.46 2.82 1.44
N PHE A 141 -7.73 3.94 1.63
CA PHE A 141 -6.71 4.37 0.68
C PHE A 141 -5.64 3.30 0.46
N VAL A 142 -5.21 2.58 1.51
CA VAL A 142 -4.26 1.46 1.37
C VAL A 142 -4.77 0.42 0.37
N GLY A 143 -6.08 0.09 0.39
CA GLY A 143 -6.67 -0.84 -0.58
C GLY A 143 -6.64 -0.33 -2.01
N TYR A 144 -7.00 0.94 -2.24
CA TYR A 144 -6.92 1.53 -3.59
C TYR A 144 -5.48 1.63 -4.10
N HIS A 145 -4.54 1.96 -3.21
CA HIS A 145 -3.12 1.98 -3.51
C HIS A 145 -2.59 0.58 -3.86
N GLU A 146 -3.02 -0.45 -3.13
CA GLU A 146 -2.67 -1.84 -3.45
C GLU A 146 -3.21 -2.27 -4.81
N LYS A 147 -4.49 -1.98 -5.13
CA LYS A 147 -5.06 -2.24 -6.47
C LYS A 147 -4.26 -1.57 -7.58
N ARG A 148 -3.86 -0.31 -7.39
CA ARG A 148 -2.97 0.41 -8.32
C ARG A 148 -1.69 -0.37 -8.58
N HIS A 149 -1.07 -0.93 -7.54
CA HIS A 149 0.18 -1.66 -7.68
C HIS A 149 0.01 -3.11 -8.16
N THR A 150 -1.16 -3.73 -7.96
CA THR A 150 -1.53 -4.97 -8.63
C THR A 150 -1.54 -4.79 -10.15
N GLU A 151 -2.09 -3.68 -10.67
CA GLU A 151 -2.00 -3.38 -12.11
C GLU A 151 -0.56 -3.14 -12.56
N GLN A 152 0.29 -2.51 -11.75
CA GLN A 152 1.72 -2.39 -12.06
C GLN A 152 2.41 -3.76 -12.15
N ILE A 153 2.03 -4.72 -11.32
CA ILE A 153 2.57 -6.09 -11.41
C ILE A 153 2.16 -6.75 -12.72
N LYS A 154 0.90 -6.57 -13.15
CA LYS A 154 0.43 -7.08 -14.46
C LYS A 154 1.22 -6.47 -15.62
N GLU A 155 1.46 -5.16 -15.60
CA GLU A 155 2.33 -4.48 -16.58
C GLU A 155 3.73 -5.11 -16.62
N VAL A 156 4.34 -5.34 -15.45
CA VAL A 156 5.68 -5.96 -15.35
C VAL A 156 5.67 -7.39 -15.89
N LYS A 157 4.65 -8.19 -15.59
CA LYS A 157 4.51 -9.56 -16.11
C LYS A 157 4.41 -9.56 -17.64
N GLU A 158 3.60 -8.68 -18.21
CA GLU A 158 3.46 -8.54 -19.66
C GLU A 158 4.79 -8.14 -20.32
N GLU A 159 5.50 -7.15 -19.76
CA GLU A 159 6.84 -6.72 -20.23
C GLU A 159 7.89 -7.85 -20.17
N LEU A 160 7.75 -8.75 -19.19
CA LEU A 160 8.66 -9.87 -18.95
C LEU A 160 8.25 -11.19 -19.63
N GLY A 161 7.08 -11.23 -20.26
CA GLY A 161 6.50 -12.44 -20.87
C GLY A 161 6.13 -13.54 -19.87
N LEU A 162 5.60 -13.14 -18.70
CA LEU A 162 5.17 -14.02 -17.59
C LEU A 162 3.66 -14.25 -17.57
#